data_AF-A0A1G3P1V7-F1
#
_entry.id   AF-A0A1G3P1V7-F1
#
_cell.length_a   1.000
_cell.length_b   1.000
_cell.length_c   1.000
_cell.angle_alpha   90.00
_cell.angle_beta   90.00
_cell.angle_gamma   90.00
#
_symmetry.space_group_name_H-M   'P 1'
#
loop_
_entity.id
_entity.type
_entity.pdbx_description
1 polymer ?
#
loop_
_entity_poly.entity_id
_entity_poly.type
_entity_poly.pdbx_seq_one_letter_code
_entity_poly.pdbx_strand_id
1 'polypeptide(L)'
;MKHSHYVYTIVFLLLGTLFFSCKTVQTQLTADSRLKAAVNYASPEATLKILSAKDGTITAELTSPYISAFTLRGTVSNPDEKTMQIVLNECSIWSHTGTGWISGTSEIYGIIRVTESNGIYRIEAGDIPEFSEVKKAKIRYSSNLITGSKAVLQLEWQLERIRSVNEFLKQTGKLPDYFSHSWMFDRYDESYQKKIKDILMPELTMHPVLKNNEFKPVPGSPGYIITEDTAWNIRYTETVFPQHLKPLRNTGVMRKDFEEAFPIMFSDYNFVYFWTKKLGSLSFIKK
;
A
#
# COMPACT_ATOMS: atom_id res chain seq x y z
N MET A 1 -29.96 -41.19 0.23
CA MET A 1 -28.49 -41.38 0.30
C MET A 1 -27.66 -40.25 -0.36
N LYS A 2 -28.13 -39.00 -0.44
CA LYS A 2 -27.33 -37.87 -1.00
C LYS A 2 -26.73 -36.90 0.04
N HIS A 3 -27.05 -37.06 1.32
CA HIS A 3 -26.53 -36.18 2.38
C HIS A 3 -25.16 -36.60 2.95
N SER A 4 -24.71 -37.83 2.72
CA SER A 4 -23.44 -38.32 3.27
C SER A 4 -22.21 -37.67 2.59
N HIS A 5 -22.25 -37.47 1.26
CA HIS A 5 -21.08 -36.93 0.51
C HIS A 5 -20.79 -35.43 0.76
N TYR A 6 -21.78 -34.64 1.16
CA TYR A 6 -21.56 -33.21 1.43
C TYR A 6 -20.79 -32.97 2.74
N VAL A 7 -21.02 -33.81 3.76
CA VAL A 7 -20.33 -33.68 5.06
C VAL A 7 -18.85 -34.02 4.93
N TYR A 8 -18.49 -35.08 4.20
CA TYR A 8 -17.09 -35.44 3.98
C TYR A 8 -16.32 -34.37 3.18
N THR A 9 -16.96 -33.72 2.21
CA THR A 9 -16.31 -32.66 1.41
C THR A 9 -16.04 -31.39 2.22
N ILE A 10 -16.95 -31.01 3.13
CA ILE A 10 -16.78 -29.85 4.02
C ILE A 10 -15.71 -30.11 5.09
N VAL A 11 -15.68 -31.33 5.65
CA VAL A 11 -14.65 -31.73 6.62
C VAL A 11 -13.26 -31.80 5.99
N PHE A 12 -13.15 -32.27 4.74
CA PHE A 12 -11.88 -32.32 4.01
C PHE A 12 -11.36 -30.91 3.61
N LEU A 13 -12.25 -29.96 3.31
CA LEU A 13 -11.90 -28.56 3.06
C LEU A 13 -11.44 -27.84 4.35
N LEU A 14 -12.07 -28.10 5.49
CA LEU A 14 -11.67 -27.55 6.79
C LEU A 14 -10.33 -28.12 7.30
N LEU A 15 -10.11 -29.43 7.14
CA LEU A 15 -8.83 -30.07 7.47
C LEU A 15 -7.71 -29.66 6.52
N GLY A 16 -8.01 -29.52 5.22
CA GLY A 16 -7.04 -29.09 4.21
C GLY A 16 -6.47 -27.69 4.48
N THR A 17 -7.28 -26.76 5.01
CA THR A 17 -6.81 -25.40 5.34
C THR A 17 -5.95 -25.30 6.61
N LEU A 18 -5.99 -26.30 7.49
CA LEU A 18 -5.19 -26.32 8.73
C LEU A 18 -3.77 -26.86 8.53
N PHE A 19 -3.44 -27.43 7.37
CA PHE A 19 -2.10 -27.91 7.03
C PHE A 19 -1.21 -26.86 6.34
N PHE A 20 -1.72 -25.67 6.03
CA PHE A 20 -0.94 -24.63 5.36
C PHE A 20 -0.25 -23.72 6.38
N SER A 21 1.00 -24.08 6.69
CA SER A 21 2.01 -23.24 7.36
C SER A 21 1.62 -22.72 8.76
N CYS A 22 1.66 -23.60 9.77
CA CYS A 22 1.67 -23.22 11.19
C CYS A 22 2.98 -22.47 11.53
N LYS A 23 3.04 -21.18 11.23
CA LYS A 23 4.01 -20.29 11.86
C LYS A 23 3.47 -19.88 13.23
N THR A 24 4.27 -20.02 14.26
CA THR A 24 3.95 -19.56 15.61
C THR A 24 4.63 -18.22 15.85
N VAL A 25 3.92 -17.27 16.45
CA VAL A 25 4.51 -15.99 16.87
C VAL A 25 5.46 -16.26 18.03
N GLN A 26 6.76 -16.06 17.81
CA GLN A 26 7.78 -16.19 18.86
C GLN A 26 7.90 -14.90 19.68
N THR A 27 7.93 -13.76 18.99
CA THR A 27 8.06 -12.44 19.61
C THR A 27 7.26 -11.43 18.80
N GLN A 28 6.50 -10.57 19.48
CA GLN A 28 5.83 -9.44 18.85
C GLN A 28 6.38 -8.15 19.44
N LEU A 29 6.95 -7.32 18.58
CA LEU A 29 7.45 -6.00 18.91
C LEU A 29 6.45 -4.96 18.38
N THR A 30 5.98 -4.06 19.23
CA THR A 30 5.11 -2.95 18.79
C THR A 30 5.73 -1.63 19.15
N ALA A 31 5.72 -0.69 18.20
CA ALA A 31 6.09 0.69 18.47
C ALA A 31 5.04 1.29 19.41
N ASP A 32 5.47 1.74 20.59
CA ASP A 32 4.57 2.25 21.61
C ASP A 32 4.03 3.63 21.22
N SER A 33 2.70 3.73 21.02
CA SER A 33 2.02 4.99 20.75
C SER A 33 1.91 5.90 21.99
N ARG A 34 2.10 5.36 23.20
CA ARG A 34 1.98 6.12 24.46
C ARG A 34 3.11 7.13 24.67
N LEU A 35 4.19 7.06 23.89
CA LEU A 35 5.24 8.08 23.88
C LEU A 35 4.85 9.36 23.12
N LYS A 36 3.66 9.42 22.49
CA LYS A 36 3.09 10.64 21.89
C LYS A 36 1.60 10.77 22.21
N ALA A 37 1.31 11.46 23.31
CA ALA A 37 -0.01 11.66 23.92
C ALA A 37 -1.07 12.45 23.09
N ALA A 38 -0.96 12.55 21.76
CA ALA A 38 -1.75 13.53 20.99
C ALA A 38 -2.85 12.96 20.09
N VAL A 39 -2.96 11.65 19.88
CA VAL A 39 -3.98 11.09 18.98
C VAL A 39 -4.51 9.75 19.50
N ASN A 40 -5.83 9.68 19.73
CA ASN A 40 -6.58 8.51 20.21
C ASN A 40 -6.61 7.35 19.18
N TYR A 41 -5.45 6.85 18.76
CA TYR A 41 -5.38 5.59 18.02
C TYR A 41 -4.97 4.45 18.94
N ALA A 42 -5.83 3.43 19.00
CA ALA A 42 -5.54 2.18 19.70
C ALA A 42 -4.52 1.30 18.96
N SER A 43 -4.11 1.68 17.73
CA SER A 43 -3.19 0.91 16.89
C SER A 43 -1.74 1.42 17.01
N PRO A 44 -0.75 0.52 17.07
CA PRO A 44 0.67 0.91 17.11
C PRO A 44 1.12 1.56 15.79
N GLU A 45 2.10 2.47 15.86
CA GLU A 45 2.68 3.13 14.66
C GLU A 45 3.38 2.14 13.72
N ALA A 46 3.91 1.04 14.27
CA ALA A 46 4.44 -0.09 13.52
C ALA A 46 4.42 -1.36 14.39
N THR A 47 4.34 -2.51 13.74
CA THR A 47 4.44 -3.83 14.38
C THR A 47 5.46 -4.67 13.65
N LEU A 48 6.39 -5.26 14.38
CA LEU A 48 7.35 -6.24 13.89
C LEU A 48 7.08 -7.58 14.60
N LYS A 49 6.68 -8.61 13.85
CA LYS A 49 6.46 -9.96 14.37
C LYS A 49 7.60 -10.87 13.96
N ILE A 50 8.18 -11.59 14.92
CA ILE A 50 9.12 -12.68 14.68
C ILE A 50 8.34 -13.99 14.77
N LEU A 51 8.40 -14.77 13.70
CA LEU A 51 7.62 -15.98 13.49
C LEU A 51 8.55 -17.16 13.27
N SER A 52 8.28 -18.29 13.94
CA SER A 52 8.98 -19.55 13.68
C SER A 52 8.07 -20.55 12.99
N ALA A 53 8.58 -21.15 11.93
CA ALA A 53 7.99 -22.32 11.29
C ALA A 53 8.42 -23.60 12.01
N LYS A 54 7.75 -24.72 11.70
CA LYS A 54 8.05 -26.05 12.25
C LYS A 54 9.41 -26.60 11.81
N ASP A 55 9.92 -26.14 10.68
CA ASP A 55 11.23 -26.51 10.13
C ASP A 55 12.39 -25.73 10.74
N GLY A 56 12.13 -24.87 11.74
CA GLY A 56 13.13 -24.01 12.38
C GLY A 56 13.39 -22.70 11.63
N THR A 57 12.76 -22.47 10.49
CA THR A 57 12.89 -21.19 9.77
C THR A 57 12.27 -20.06 10.57
N ILE A 58 13.04 -18.99 10.79
CA ILE A 58 12.58 -17.80 11.50
C ILE A 58 12.43 -16.66 10.50
N THR A 59 11.25 -16.05 10.51
CA THR A 59 10.85 -14.98 9.60
C THR A 59 10.34 -13.79 10.38
N ALA A 60 10.39 -12.62 9.75
CA ALA A 60 9.85 -11.39 10.29
C ALA A 60 8.69 -10.87 9.41
N GLU A 61 7.70 -10.23 10.03
CA GLU A 61 6.67 -9.43 9.35
C GLU A 61 6.64 -8.02 9.93
N LEU A 62 6.85 -7.01 9.09
CA LEU A 62 6.75 -5.60 9.43
C LEU A 62 5.50 -4.98 8.79
N THR A 63 4.65 -4.38 9.62
CA THR A 63 3.45 -3.65 9.19
C THR A 63 3.39 -2.27 9.84
N SER A 64 2.71 -1.34 9.19
CA SER A 64 2.46 0.01 9.72
C SER A 64 1.23 0.64 9.06
N PRO A 65 0.48 1.51 9.78
CA PRO A 65 -0.58 2.30 9.17
C PRO A 65 -0.11 3.17 8.00
N TYR A 66 1.16 3.62 7.99
CA TYR A 66 1.71 4.43 6.89
C TYR A 66 1.87 3.64 5.58
N ILE A 67 2.02 2.32 5.67
CA ILE A 67 2.16 1.40 4.53
C ILE A 67 1.07 0.32 4.61
N SER A 68 -0.16 0.73 4.90
CA SER A 68 -1.27 -0.17 5.25
C SER A 68 -1.62 -1.25 4.21
N ALA A 69 -1.25 -1.06 2.94
CA ALA A 69 -1.41 -2.07 1.89
C ALA A 69 -0.24 -3.04 1.79
N PHE A 70 0.87 -2.79 2.49
CA PHE A 70 2.11 -3.55 2.39
C PHE A 70 2.44 -4.23 3.72
N THR A 71 2.80 -5.51 3.64
CA THR A 71 3.41 -6.27 4.72
C THR A 71 4.78 -6.73 4.26
N LEU A 72 5.83 -6.17 4.85
CA LEU A 72 7.20 -6.49 4.49
C LEU A 72 7.66 -7.73 5.25
N ARG A 73 8.26 -8.68 4.56
CA ARG A 73 8.65 -9.97 5.09
C ARG A 73 10.10 -10.28 4.76
N GLY A 74 10.74 -10.98 5.69
CA GLY A 74 12.13 -11.36 5.56
C GLY A 74 12.52 -12.53 6.44
N THR A 75 13.73 -13.03 6.23
CA THR A 75 14.38 -14.03 7.09
C THR A 75 15.13 -13.36 8.21
N VAL A 76 15.10 -13.95 9.40
CA VAL A 76 15.80 -13.43 10.58
C VAL A 76 17.07 -14.22 10.80
N SER A 77 18.18 -13.52 10.98
CA SER A 77 19.45 -14.06 11.47
C SER A 77 19.66 -13.62 12.92
N ASN A 78 20.14 -14.55 13.75
CA ASN A 78 20.45 -14.33 15.16
C ASN A 78 19.25 -13.84 16.00
N PRO A 79 18.13 -14.59 16.02
CA PRO A 79 16.87 -14.18 16.65
C PRO A 79 16.95 -13.98 18.18
N ASP A 80 17.89 -14.67 18.84
CA ASP A 80 18.04 -14.69 20.29
C ASP A 80 19.16 -13.75 20.79
N GLU A 81 19.83 -13.05 19.88
CA GLU A 81 20.87 -12.09 20.22
C GLU A 81 20.27 -10.71 20.51
N LYS A 82 21.04 -9.88 21.23
CA LYS A 82 20.70 -8.46 21.41
C LYS A 82 20.66 -7.69 20.09
N THR A 83 21.27 -8.22 19.04
CA THR A 83 21.23 -7.65 17.70
C THR A 83 20.79 -8.73 16.73
N MET A 84 19.67 -8.52 16.05
CA MET A 84 19.20 -9.39 14.99
C MET A 84 19.21 -8.65 13.65
N GLN A 85 19.43 -9.40 12.58
CA GLN A 85 19.36 -8.89 11.21
C GLN A 85 18.18 -9.53 10.50
N ILE A 86 17.43 -8.72 9.77
CA ILE A 86 16.30 -9.14 8.96
C ILE A 86 16.61 -8.79 7.52
N VAL A 87 16.67 -9.81 6.66
CA VAL A 87 16.80 -9.65 5.22
C VAL A 87 15.41 -9.75 4.61
N LEU A 88 14.85 -8.61 4.21
CA LEU A 88 13.57 -8.52 3.53
C LEU A 88 13.70 -9.08 2.11
N ASN A 89 12.78 -9.96 1.75
CA ASN A 89 12.73 -10.62 0.45
C ASN A 89 11.32 -10.69 -0.17
N GLU A 90 10.27 -10.35 0.57
CA GLU A 90 8.89 -10.38 0.09
C GLU A 90 8.08 -9.19 0.63
N CYS A 91 7.29 -8.56 -0.24
CA CYS A 91 6.20 -7.67 0.16
C CYS A 91 4.87 -8.32 -0.21
N SER A 92 4.07 -8.63 0.81
CA SER A 92 2.66 -8.96 0.59
C SER A 92 1.85 -7.69 0.40
N ILE A 93 1.04 -7.67 -0.66
CA ILE A 93 0.21 -6.53 -1.06
C ILE A 93 -1.24 -6.90 -0.82
N TRP A 94 -2.00 -6.01 -0.18
CA TRP A 94 -3.42 -6.17 0.05
C TRP A 94 -4.15 -4.83 -0.09
N SER A 95 -5.21 -4.81 -0.90
CA SER A 95 -6.11 -3.68 -1.05
C SER A 95 -7.55 -4.17 -1.09
N HIS A 96 -8.43 -3.49 -0.37
CA HIS A 96 -9.87 -3.70 -0.51
C HIS A 96 -10.44 -2.60 -1.40
N THR A 97 -11.49 -2.92 -2.16
CA THR A 97 -12.25 -1.98 -2.96
C THR A 97 -13.71 -2.04 -2.53
N GLY A 98 -14.53 -1.06 -2.93
CA GLY A 98 -15.96 -1.09 -2.63
C GLY A 98 -16.67 -2.33 -3.19
N THR A 99 -16.08 -3.00 -4.19
CA THR A 99 -16.67 -4.14 -4.89
C THR A 99 -15.81 -5.41 -4.80
N GLY A 100 -14.66 -5.40 -4.13
CA GLY A 100 -13.73 -6.53 -4.18
C GLY A 100 -12.41 -6.30 -3.46
N TRP A 101 -11.36 -6.96 -3.95
CA TRP A 101 -10.02 -6.90 -3.33
C TRP A 101 -8.92 -7.27 -4.32
N ILE A 102 -7.72 -6.79 -4.03
CA ILE A 102 -6.48 -7.10 -4.74
C ILE A 102 -5.53 -7.70 -3.70
N SER A 103 -4.92 -8.83 -4.04
CA SER A 103 -3.83 -9.39 -3.26
C SER A 103 -2.69 -9.83 -4.15
N GLY A 104 -1.47 -9.73 -3.64
CA GLY A 104 -0.30 -10.23 -4.35
C GLY A 104 0.93 -10.31 -3.47
N THR A 105 1.99 -10.84 -4.03
CA THR A 105 3.32 -10.81 -3.44
C THR A 105 4.30 -10.28 -4.46
N SER A 106 5.18 -9.37 -4.04
CA SER A 106 6.28 -8.86 -4.83
C SER A 106 7.60 -9.19 -4.14
N GLU A 107 8.63 -9.47 -4.94
CA GLU A 107 9.98 -9.61 -4.43
C GLU A 107 10.57 -8.24 -4.13
N ILE A 108 11.11 -8.09 -2.93
CA ILE A 108 11.78 -6.86 -2.48
C ILE A 108 13.18 -7.22 -2.00
N TYR A 109 14.08 -6.26 -1.95
CA TYR A 109 15.36 -6.44 -1.27
C TYR A 109 15.57 -5.31 -0.28
N GLY A 110 15.80 -5.65 0.99
CA GLY A 110 16.08 -4.67 2.03
C GLY A 110 16.68 -5.30 3.26
N ILE A 111 17.40 -4.52 4.06
CA ILE A 111 18.01 -4.99 5.30
C ILE A 111 17.53 -4.10 6.44
N ILE A 112 17.12 -4.76 7.52
CA ILE A 112 16.78 -4.11 8.78
C ILE A 112 17.65 -4.73 9.87
N ARG A 113 18.28 -3.90 10.71
CA ARG A 113 18.93 -4.34 11.95
C ARG A 113 18.07 -3.95 13.14
N VAL A 114 17.89 -4.86 14.08
CA VAL A 114 17.15 -4.59 15.31
C VAL A 114 18.07 -4.79 16.50
N THR A 115 18.20 -3.78 17.35
CA THR A 115 19.06 -3.80 18.53
C THR A 115 18.23 -3.60 19.79
N GLU A 116 18.40 -4.51 20.75
CA GLU A 116 17.81 -4.47 22.07
C GLU A 116 18.75 -3.79 23.07
N SER A 117 18.20 -2.89 23.87
CA SER A 117 18.88 -2.30 25.01
C SER A 117 17.86 -1.96 26.10
N ASN A 118 17.99 -2.62 27.26
CA ASN A 118 17.16 -2.39 28.45
C ASN A 118 15.65 -2.58 28.20
N GLY A 119 15.28 -3.62 27.46
CA GLY A 119 13.91 -3.97 27.09
C GLY A 119 13.34 -3.14 25.93
N ILE A 120 14.11 -2.20 25.38
CA ILE A 120 13.71 -1.35 24.25
C ILE A 120 14.43 -1.83 23.00
N TYR A 121 13.64 -2.09 21.95
CA TYR A 121 14.15 -2.47 20.64
C TYR A 121 14.15 -1.25 19.72
N ARG A 122 15.29 -0.99 19.08
CA ARG A 122 15.46 0.03 18.04
C ARG A 122 15.70 -0.63 16.71
N ILE A 123 15.14 -0.04 15.66
CA ILE A 123 15.30 -0.51 14.30
C ILE A 123 16.24 0.45 13.56
N GLU A 124 17.27 -0.07 12.91
CA GLU A 124 18.06 0.63 11.92
C GLU A 124 17.65 0.10 10.54
N ALA A 125 17.06 0.98 9.73
CA ALA A 125 16.71 0.67 8.35
C ALA A 125 17.92 0.94 7.45
N GLY A 126 18.27 -0.02 6.59
CA GLY A 126 19.26 0.19 5.53
C GLY A 126 18.68 1.01 4.36
N ASP A 127 19.17 0.75 3.16
CA ASP A 127 18.65 1.37 1.93
C ASP A 127 17.15 1.11 1.75
N ILE A 128 16.48 2.02 1.04
CA ILE A 128 15.06 1.91 0.73
C ILE A 128 14.85 0.63 -0.09
N PRO A 129 13.94 -0.28 0.32
CA PRO A 129 13.74 -1.51 -0.40
C PRO A 129 13.25 -1.25 -1.81
N GLU A 130 13.91 -1.88 -2.77
CA GLU A 130 13.51 -1.86 -4.17
C GLU A 130 12.46 -2.96 -4.40
N PHE A 131 11.37 -2.60 -5.07
CA PHE A 131 10.37 -3.56 -5.53
C PHE A 131 10.74 -4.04 -6.91
N SER A 132 10.91 -5.36 -7.06
CA SER A 132 11.26 -5.98 -8.34
C SER A 132 9.99 -6.44 -9.09
N GLU A 133 9.72 -7.74 -9.08
CA GLU A 133 8.62 -8.37 -9.83
C GLU A 133 7.46 -8.75 -8.91
N VAL A 134 6.24 -8.76 -9.46
CA VAL A 134 5.08 -9.39 -8.81
C VAL A 134 5.14 -10.91 -9.05
N LYS A 135 5.30 -11.71 -7.99
CA LYS A 135 5.40 -13.17 -8.12
C LYS A 135 4.04 -13.87 -8.16
N LYS A 136 3.07 -13.34 -7.42
CA LYS A 136 1.71 -13.90 -7.33
C LYS A 136 0.70 -12.77 -7.21
N ALA A 137 -0.47 -12.96 -7.81
CA ALA A 137 -1.59 -12.05 -7.61
C ALA A 137 -2.93 -12.75 -7.75
N LYS A 138 -3.93 -12.19 -7.07
CA LYS A 138 -5.35 -12.51 -7.21
C LYS A 138 -6.13 -11.20 -7.13
N ILE A 139 -7.04 -10.99 -8.06
CA ILE A 139 -7.86 -9.77 -8.11
C ILE A 139 -9.31 -10.19 -8.20
N ARG A 140 -10.13 -9.67 -7.29
CA ARG A 140 -11.57 -9.89 -7.28
C ARG A 140 -12.31 -8.59 -7.52
N TYR A 141 -13.24 -8.60 -8.46
CA TYR A 141 -14.21 -7.54 -8.72
C TYR A 141 -15.62 -8.14 -8.70
N SER A 142 -16.40 -7.85 -7.67
CA SER A 142 -17.73 -8.41 -7.44
C SER A 142 -17.69 -9.96 -7.46
N SER A 143 -18.25 -10.57 -8.51
CA SER A 143 -18.25 -12.02 -8.76
C SER A 143 -17.06 -12.50 -9.60
N ASN A 144 -16.33 -11.60 -10.27
CA ASN A 144 -15.23 -11.95 -11.15
C ASN A 144 -13.94 -12.12 -10.37
N LEU A 145 -13.28 -13.27 -10.54
CA LEU A 145 -11.97 -13.56 -9.96
C LEU A 145 -10.94 -13.74 -11.08
N ILE A 146 -9.88 -12.93 -11.02
CA ILE A 146 -8.73 -12.98 -11.92
C ILE A 146 -7.55 -13.59 -11.14
N THR A 147 -6.92 -14.61 -11.71
CA THR A 147 -5.78 -15.33 -11.10
C THR A 147 -4.70 -15.63 -12.13
N GLY A 148 -3.58 -16.22 -11.67
CA GLY A 148 -2.48 -16.65 -12.53
C GLY A 148 -1.71 -15.48 -13.14
N SER A 149 -1.09 -15.71 -14.29
CA SER A 149 -0.25 -14.72 -14.99
C SER A 149 -1.00 -13.44 -15.34
N LYS A 150 -2.30 -13.53 -15.67
CA LYS A 150 -3.13 -12.36 -15.97
C LYS A 150 -3.27 -11.43 -14.75
N ALA A 151 -3.49 -11.99 -13.56
CA ALA A 151 -3.57 -11.20 -12.34
C ALA A 151 -2.23 -10.56 -11.99
N VAL A 152 -1.12 -11.30 -12.19
CA VAL A 152 0.24 -10.81 -11.95
C VAL A 152 0.53 -9.59 -12.80
N LEU A 153 0.34 -9.72 -14.12
CA LEU A 153 0.58 -8.64 -15.07
C LEU A 153 -0.31 -7.42 -14.80
N GLN A 154 -1.58 -7.64 -14.44
CA GLN A 154 -2.49 -6.55 -14.11
C GLN A 154 -2.07 -5.80 -12.85
N LEU A 155 -1.64 -6.50 -11.79
CA LEU A 155 -1.13 -5.88 -10.58
C LEU A 155 0.19 -5.15 -10.84
N GLU A 156 1.09 -5.75 -11.61
CA GLU A 156 2.38 -5.15 -11.97
C GLU A 156 2.20 -3.82 -12.70
N TRP A 157 1.39 -3.80 -13.77
CA TRP A 157 1.08 -2.55 -14.48
C TRP A 157 0.38 -1.53 -13.59
N GLN A 158 -0.47 -1.97 -12.66
CA GLN A 158 -1.13 -1.06 -11.72
C GLN A 158 -0.14 -0.44 -10.73
N LEU A 159 0.82 -1.22 -10.21
CA LEU A 159 1.87 -0.70 -9.33
C LEU A 159 2.77 0.30 -10.06
N GLU A 160 3.16 0.02 -11.31
CA GLU A 160 3.96 0.92 -12.14
C GLU A 160 3.26 2.27 -12.36
N ARG A 161 1.96 2.23 -12.72
CA ARG A 161 1.16 3.44 -12.89
C ARG A 161 1.02 4.21 -11.58
N ILE A 162 0.75 3.52 -10.47
CA ILE A 162 0.64 4.13 -9.14
C ILE A 162 1.93 4.85 -8.76
N ARG A 163 3.09 4.20 -8.93
CA ARG A 163 4.41 4.81 -8.65
C ARG A 163 4.62 6.06 -9.49
N SER A 164 4.36 5.97 -10.80
CA SER A 164 4.49 7.11 -11.72
C SER A 164 3.61 8.29 -11.31
N VAL A 165 2.37 8.01 -10.88
CA VAL A 165 1.46 9.05 -10.37
C VAL A 165 1.97 9.63 -9.05
N ASN A 166 2.43 8.81 -8.11
CA ASN A 166 2.96 9.28 -6.83
C ASN A 166 4.25 10.10 -6.99
N GLU A 167 5.12 9.73 -7.93
CA GLU A 167 6.30 10.51 -8.29
C GLU A 167 5.92 11.89 -8.81
N PHE A 168 4.98 11.96 -9.76
CA PHE A 168 4.43 13.21 -10.26
C PHE A 168 3.84 14.06 -9.11
N LEU A 169 3.03 13.46 -8.24
CA LEU A 169 2.40 14.14 -7.12
C LEU A 169 3.43 14.77 -6.19
N LYS A 170 4.50 14.05 -5.85
CA LYS A 170 5.61 14.56 -5.03
C LYS A 170 6.37 15.69 -5.72
N GLN A 171 6.56 15.62 -7.04
CA GLN A 171 7.24 16.67 -7.81
C GLN A 171 6.45 17.98 -7.91
N THR A 172 5.14 17.97 -7.63
CA THR A 172 4.33 19.19 -7.68
C THR A 172 4.73 20.23 -6.62
N GLY A 173 5.38 19.81 -5.53
CA GLY A 173 5.72 20.66 -4.39
C GLY A 173 4.51 21.18 -3.59
N LYS A 174 3.29 20.74 -3.92
CA LYS A 174 2.03 21.20 -3.28
C LYS A 174 1.55 20.28 -2.16
N LEU A 175 2.20 19.14 -1.98
CA LEU A 175 1.80 18.09 -1.05
C LEU A 175 2.84 17.92 0.06
N PRO A 176 2.43 17.50 1.27
CA PRO A 176 3.36 17.16 2.33
C PRO A 176 4.19 15.93 1.96
N ASP A 177 5.36 15.78 2.59
CA ASP A 177 6.23 14.61 2.42
C ASP A 177 5.55 13.28 2.75
N TYR A 178 4.51 13.33 3.58
CA TYR A 178 3.70 12.17 3.97
C TYR A 178 2.30 12.59 4.44
N PHE A 179 1.40 11.62 4.47
CA PHE A 179 0.08 11.75 5.07
C PHE A 179 -0.08 10.76 6.21
N SER A 180 -0.60 11.20 7.36
CA SER A 180 -0.84 10.29 8.49
C SER A 180 -2.07 9.39 8.29
N HIS A 181 -3.01 9.82 7.46
CA HIS A 181 -4.24 9.09 7.19
C HIS A 181 -4.61 9.11 5.71
N SER A 182 -5.20 8.02 5.26
CA SER A 182 -5.70 7.90 3.90
C SER A 182 -7.05 8.63 3.73
N TRP A 183 -7.97 8.48 4.69
CA TRP A 183 -9.35 9.03 4.60
C TRP A 183 -9.66 10.18 5.57
N MET A 184 -9.05 10.18 6.76
CA MET A 184 -9.35 11.16 7.81
C MET A 184 -8.51 12.43 7.65
N PHE A 185 -9.06 13.56 8.10
CA PHE A 185 -8.32 14.81 8.22
C PHE A 185 -7.12 14.61 9.16
N ASP A 186 -5.96 15.07 8.73
CA ASP A 186 -4.76 15.06 9.56
C ASP A 186 -4.61 16.40 10.33
N ARG A 187 -3.46 16.57 11.00
CA ARG A 187 -3.12 17.82 11.69
C ARG A 187 -2.95 19.03 10.77
N TYR A 188 -2.95 18.81 9.45
CA TYR A 188 -2.91 19.83 8.40
C TYR A 188 -4.28 19.99 7.73
N ASP A 189 -5.34 19.46 8.35
CA ASP A 189 -6.75 19.65 8.00
C ASP A 189 -7.18 19.07 6.64
N GLU A 190 -6.40 18.17 6.03
CA GLU A 190 -6.76 17.57 4.73
C GLU A 190 -6.32 16.10 4.59
N SER A 191 -7.24 15.22 4.14
CA SER A 191 -6.93 13.80 3.91
C SER A 191 -6.18 13.58 2.59
N TYR A 192 -5.35 12.52 2.54
CA TYR A 192 -4.66 12.11 1.30
C TYR A 192 -5.66 11.98 0.15
N GLN A 193 -6.79 11.31 0.38
CA GLN A 193 -7.81 11.11 -0.64
C GLN A 193 -8.28 12.43 -1.26
N LYS A 194 -8.62 13.43 -0.42
CA LYS A 194 -9.15 14.71 -0.91
C LYS A 194 -8.11 15.46 -1.74
N LYS A 195 -6.91 15.66 -1.19
CA LYS A 195 -5.80 16.35 -1.86
C LYS A 195 -5.46 15.72 -3.21
N ILE A 196 -5.31 14.41 -3.24
CA ILE A 196 -4.94 13.70 -4.46
C ILE A 196 -6.08 13.74 -5.47
N LYS A 197 -7.33 13.54 -5.04
CA LYS A 197 -8.49 13.61 -5.93
C LYS A 197 -8.66 15.01 -6.55
N ASP A 198 -8.42 16.08 -5.79
CA ASP A 198 -8.50 17.45 -6.31
C ASP A 198 -7.44 17.75 -7.38
N ILE A 199 -6.24 17.16 -7.25
CA ILE A 199 -5.17 17.32 -8.25
C ILE A 199 -5.44 16.44 -9.46
N LEU A 200 -5.69 15.16 -9.22
CA LEU A 200 -5.81 14.19 -10.30
C LEU A 200 -7.11 14.35 -11.06
N MET A 201 -8.20 14.74 -10.41
CA MET A 201 -9.57 14.61 -10.93
C MET A 201 -10.46 15.79 -10.51
N PRO A 202 -10.04 17.04 -10.78
CA PRO A 202 -10.75 18.23 -10.30
C PRO A 202 -12.20 18.33 -10.79
N GLU A 203 -12.55 17.66 -11.89
CA GLU A 203 -13.92 17.61 -12.42
C GLU A 203 -14.88 16.87 -11.47
N LEU A 204 -14.38 15.84 -10.77
CA LEU A 204 -15.19 15.05 -9.85
C LEU A 204 -15.43 15.75 -8.50
N THR A 205 -14.60 16.74 -8.17
CA THR A 205 -14.73 17.52 -6.94
C THR A 205 -15.22 18.94 -7.20
N MET A 206 -15.50 19.27 -8.46
CA MET A 206 -15.83 20.63 -8.91
C MET A 206 -14.79 21.66 -8.43
N HIS A 207 -13.52 21.26 -8.44
CA HIS A 207 -12.44 22.04 -7.84
C HIS A 207 -12.31 23.42 -8.52
N PRO A 208 -12.15 24.52 -7.76
CA PRO A 208 -12.09 25.88 -8.32
C PRO A 208 -11.01 26.11 -9.37
N VAL A 209 -9.95 25.28 -9.38
CA VAL A 209 -8.86 25.35 -10.36
C VAL A 209 -9.39 25.39 -11.80
N LEU A 210 -10.46 24.66 -12.11
CA LEU A 210 -11.05 24.60 -13.46
C LEU A 210 -11.71 25.91 -13.91
N LYS A 211 -11.92 26.86 -12.99
CA LYS A 211 -12.44 28.20 -13.31
C LYS A 211 -11.34 29.14 -13.83
N ASN A 212 -10.06 28.79 -13.67
CA ASN A 212 -8.95 29.59 -14.17
C ASN A 212 -9.02 29.72 -15.69
N ASN A 213 -8.70 30.91 -16.20
CA ASN A 213 -8.75 31.20 -17.63
C ASN A 213 -7.81 30.29 -18.45
N GLU A 214 -6.73 29.80 -17.84
CA GLU A 214 -5.77 28.89 -18.47
C GLU A 214 -6.40 27.53 -18.88
N PHE A 215 -7.43 27.06 -18.16
CA PHE A 215 -8.08 25.76 -18.42
C PHE A 215 -9.42 25.88 -19.16
N LYS A 216 -9.84 27.09 -19.52
CA LYS A 216 -11.06 27.28 -20.32
C LYS A 216 -10.85 26.71 -21.73
N PRO A 217 -11.83 25.98 -22.32
CA PRO A 217 -11.75 25.51 -23.70
C PRO A 217 -11.47 26.62 -24.71
N VAL A 218 -10.71 26.31 -25.77
CA VAL A 218 -10.54 27.21 -26.92
C VAL A 218 -11.79 27.19 -27.78
N PRO A 219 -12.27 28.34 -28.28
CA PRO A 219 -13.30 28.36 -29.31
C PRO A 219 -12.91 27.46 -30.50
N GLY A 220 -13.78 26.50 -30.85
CA GLY A 220 -13.56 25.59 -31.98
C GLY A 220 -12.73 24.33 -31.70
N SER A 221 -12.21 24.13 -30.48
CA SER A 221 -11.58 22.87 -30.05
C SER A 221 -12.55 22.06 -29.19
N PRO A 222 -12.51 20.71 -29.23
CA PRO A 222 -13.09 19.93 -28.13
C PRO A 222 -12.46 20.42 -26.82
N GLY A 223 -13.29 20.84 -25.86
CA GLY A 223 -12.84 21.27 -24.54
C GLY A 223 -12.58 20.10 -23.59
N TYR A 224 -13.19 18.96 -23.89
CA TYR A 224 -13.25 17.79 -23.02
C TYR A 224 -13.08 16.50 -23.82
N ILE A 225 -12.48 15.49 -23.18
CA ILE A 225 -12.53 14.09 -23.61
C ILE A 225 -13.54 13.39 -22.71
N ILE A 226 -14.56 12.76 -23.30
CA ILE A 226 -15.54 11.97 -22.54
C ILE A 226 -15.09 10.52 -22.54
N THR A 227 -14.86 9.95 -21.36
CA THR A 227 -14.63 8.51 -21.18
C THR A 227 -15.42 8.00 -19.99
N GLU A 228 -16.00 6.82 -20.14
CA GLU A 228 -16.91 6.24 -19.14
C GLU A 228 -18.08 7.20 -18.86
N ASP A 229 -18.14 7.76 -17.66
CA ASP A 229 -19.15 8.69 -17.16
C ASP A 229 -18.58 10.09 -16.87
N THR A 230 -17.32 10.38 -17.27
CA THR A 230 -16.64 11.63 -16.93
C THR A 230 -16.18 12.42 -18.16
N ALA A 231 -16.35 13.74 -18.12
CA ALA A 231 -15.80 14.68 -19.09
C ALA A 231 -14.50 15.29 -18.55
N TRP A 232 -13.37 14.92 -19.14
CA TRP A 232 -12.03 15.32 -18.71
C TRP A 232 -11.54 16.56 -19.45
N ASN A 233 -11.12 17.60 -18.72
CA ASN A 233 -10.68 18.86 -19.31
C ASN A 233 -9.32 18.67 -20.01
N ILE A 234 -9.32 18.80 -21.35
CA ILE A 234 -8.11 18.56 -22.17
C ILE A 234 -6.98 19.52 -21.78
N ARG A 235 -7.30 20.81 -21.59
CA ARG A 235 -6.29 21.82 -21.27
C ARG A 235 -5.67 21.58 -19.90
N TYR A 236 -6.46 21.18 -18.91
CA TYR A 236 -5.95 20.80 -17.61
C TYR A 236 -4.99 19.61 -17.73
N THR A 237 -5.39 18.55 -18.45
CA THR A 237 -4.51 17.40 -18.69
C THR A 237 -3.20 17.81 -19.38
N GLU A 238 -3.27 18.59 -20.45
CA GLU A 238 -2.09 18.99 -21.23
C GLU A 238 -1.11 19.89 -20.44
N THR A 239 -1.64 20.71 -19.53
CA THR A 239 -0.86 21.71 -18.78
C THR A 239 -0.28 21.13 -17.49
N VAL A 240 -1.04 20.29 -16.78
CA VAL A 240 -0.69 19.85 -15.42
C VAL A 240 0.07 18.52 -15.42
N PHE A 241 -0.24 17.61 -16.35
CA PHE A 241 0.30 16.25 -16.31
C PHE A 241 1.52 16.08 -17.23
N PRO A 242 2.53 15.32 -16.80
CA PRO A 242 3.63 14.94 -17.66
C PRO A 242 3.15 14.02 -18.80
N GLN A 243 3.88 14.02 -19.91
CA GLN A 243 3.46 13.38 -21.17
C GLN A 243 3.04 11.91 -21.01
N HIS A 244 3.73 11.14 -20.15
CA HIS A 244 3.44 9.72 -19.93
C HIS A 244 2.14 9.47 -19.11
N LEU A 245 1.66 10.45 -18.34
CA LEU A 245 0.43 10.34 -17.54
C LEU A 245 -0.81 10.86 -18.27
N LYS A 246 -0.65 11.71 -19.30
CA LYS A 246 -1.80 12.26 -20.05
C LYS A 246 -2.71 11.18 -20.64
N PRO A 247 -2.21 10.08 -21.24
CA PRO A 247 -3.08 9.02 -21.74
C PRO A 247 -3.85 8.32 -20.61
N LEU A 248 -3.18 8.00 -19.49
CA LEU A 248 -3.81 7.36 -18.33
C LEU A 248 -4.93 8.23 -17.74
N ARG A 249 -4.72 9.53 -17.76
CA ARG A 249 -5.67 10.53 -17.30
C ARG A 249 -6.88 10.63 -18.22
N ASN A 250 -6.64 10.69 -19.52
CA ASN A 250 -7.69 10.86 -20.54
C ASN A 250 -8.51 9.60 -20.77
N THR A 251 -7.99 8.40 -20.50
CA THR A 251 -8.72 7.13 -20.62
C THR A 251 -9.52 6.76 -19.37
N GLY A 252 -9.42 7.52 -18.28
CA GLY A 252 -10.02 7.17 -16.99
C GLY A 252 -9.25 6.08 -16.22
N VAL A 253 -8.16 5.52 -16.75
CA VAL A 253 -7.37 4.49 -16.04
C VAL A 253 -6.84 5.02 -14.70
N MET A 254 -6.42 6.28 -14.65
CA MET A 254 -5.96 6.91 -13.41
C MET A 254 -7.07 7.00 -12.35
N ARG A 255 -8.32 7.27 -12.76
CA ARG A 255 -9.49 7.22 -11.87
C ARG A 255 -9.64 5.83 -11.28
N LYS A 256 -9.61 4.84 -12.15
CA LYS A 256 -9.81 3.44 -11.79
C LYS A 256 -8.75 2.96 -10.79
N ASP A 257 -7.48 3.27 -11.04
CA ASP A 257 -6.41 2.94 -10.10
C ASP A 257 -6.59 3.65 -8.75
N PHE A 258 -6.99 4.93 -8.77
CA PHE A 258 -7.28 5.66 -7.55
C PHE A 258 -8.44 5.03 -6.76
N GLU A 259 -9.51 4.58 -7.40
CA GLU A 259 -10.68 4.01 -6.73
C GLU A 259 -10.48 2.54 -6.30
N GLU A 260 -9.79 1.74 -7.12
CA GLU A 260 -9.62 0.30 -6.90
C GLU A 260 -8.35 -0.04 -6.10
N ALA A 261 -7.35 0.83 -6.10
CA ALA A 261 -6.06 0.58 -5.46
C ALA A 261 -5.63 1.72 -4.53
N PHE A 262 -6.61 2.45 -3.97
CA PHE A 262 -6.35 3.58 -3.07
C PHE A 262 -5.39 3.25 -1.91
N PRO A 263 -5.56 2.15 -1.13
CA PRO A 263 -4.60 1.76 -0.10
C PRO A 263 -3.18 1.55 -0.62
N ILE A 264 -3.01 0.97 -1.82
CA ILE A 264 -1.70 0.74 -2.44
C ILE A 264 -1.08 2.08 -2.79
N MET A 265 -1.85 2.97 -3.41
CA MET A 265 -1.41 4.31 -3.78
C MET A 265 -0.96 5.14 -2.58
N PHE A 266 -1.74 5.13 -1.50
CA PHE A 266 -1.38 5.76 -0.23
C PHE A 266 -0.11 5.16 0.37
N SER A 267 0.00 3.83 0.40
CA SER A 267 1.15 3.13 0.99
C SER A 267 2.44 3.41 0.23
N ASP A 268 2.37 3.41 -1.11
CA ASP A 268 3.48 3.74 -1.99
C ASP A 268 3.92 5.20 -1.82
N TYR A 269 2.97 6.14 -1.72
CA TYR A 269 3.29 7.55 -1.48
C TYR A 269 4.09 7.72 -0.18
N ASN A 270 3.64 7.09 0.91
CA ASN A 270 4.25 7.19 2.23
C ASN A 270 5.49 6.31 2.43
N PHE A 271 5.76 5.34 1.55
CA PHE A 271 6.77 4.30 1.76
C PHE A 271 8.15 4.86 2.10
N VAL A 272 8.64 5.79 1.28
CA VAL A 272 9.96 6.43 1.46
C VAL A 272 10.04 7.16 2.80
N TYR A 273 9.00 7.91 3.17
CA TYR A 273 8.98 8.62 4.44
C TYR A 273 8.92 7.66 5.63
N PHE A 274 8.08 6.61 5.55
CA PHE A 274 8.02 5.58 6.56
C PHE A 274 9.39 4.94 6.79
N TRP A 275 10.06 4.55 5.70
CA TRP A 275 11.36 3.89 5.77
C TRP A 275 12.46 4.81 6.32
N THR A 276 12.60 6.01 5.74
CA THR A 276 13.76 6.89 6.00
C THR A 276 13.60 7.79 7.22
N LYS A 277 12.37 8.12 7.62
CA LYS A 277 12.10 9.09 8.70
C LYS A 277 11.36 8.48 9.88
N LYS A 278 10.49 7.49 9.67
CA LYS A 278 9.69 6.91 10.76
C LYS A 278 10.35 5.70 11.38
N LEU A 279 10.64 4.65 10.61
CA LEU A 279 11.00 3.34 11.11
C LEU A 279 12.14 3.40 12.14
N GLY A 280 13.21 4.14 11.82
CA GLY A 280 14.36 4.30 12.73
C GLY A 280 14.14 5.23 13.94
N SER A 281 13.06 6.02 13.94
CA SER A 281 12.70 6.89 15.07
C SER A 281 11.82 6.19 16.11
N LEU A 282 11.29 5.01 15.78
CA LEU A 282 10.36 4.28 16.64
C LEU A 282 11.13 3.48 17.70
N SER A 283 10.57 3.46 18.90
CA SER A 283 11.00 2.56 19.98
C SER A 283 9.97 1.46 20.12
N PHE A 284 10.43 0.22 20.04
CA PHE A 284 9.58 -0.96 20.10
C PHE A 284 9.71 -1.63 21.46
N ILE A 285 8.58 -2.12 21.97
CA ILE A 285 8.51 -2.94 23.18
C ILE A 285 7.96 -4.32 22.84
N LYS A 286 8.45 -5.34 23.55
CA LYS A 286 7.92 -6.70 23.46
C LYS A 286 6.53 -6.76 24.10
N LYS A 287 5.56 -7.28 23.37
CA LYS A 287 4.19 -7.56 23.84
C LYS A 287 3.97 -9.04 24.06
#